data_AF-A0A7X7CDT5-F1
#
_entry.id   AF-A0A7X7CDT5-F1
#
_cell.length_a   1.000
_cell.length_b   1.000
_cell.length_c   1.000
_cell.angle_alpha   90.00
_cell.angle_beta   90.00
_cell.angle_gamma   90.00
#
_symmetry.space_group_name_H-M   'P 1'
#
loop_
_entity.id
_entity.type
_entity.pdbx_description
1 polymer ?
#
loop_
_entity_poly.entity_id
_entity_poly.type
_entity_poly.pdbx_seq_one_letter_code
_entity_poly.pdbx_strand_id
1 'polypeptide(L)'
;DMAPGGRSQYYMTGPEGEHSGGFWEFLTVDLGRSFEVTDGFSTEDGSPNTEMPTMRMVYAFEETERGSRVVATTYFGSADELTQLAEMGMEEGMRSAMSQIDGVLADSSYTADSPAQLQLLGEVKARVSRILRGSVEQVWDAYRVPQLIRRWMLGPDGWTMPVAEPAEVVGETFRFEWEDANGENRFGFTGELLESLPPYRDVTSEFLIGMDGPGTTNELTLTPLSSGTLVTVVITYPNAELRETVIGTGMVDGMEASYARLESEVLGSSS
;
A
#
# COMPACT_ATOMS: atom_id res chain seq x y z
N ASP A 1 -3.48 -0.50 11.72
CA ASP A 1 -4.77 -0.59 11.01
C ASP A 1 -5.49 0.76 11.08
N MET A 2 -6.02 1.25 9.97
CA MET A 2 -6.79 2.51 9.88
C MET A 2 -8.26 2.23 10.21
N ALA A 3 -8.50 1.79 11.44
CA ALA A 3 -9.81 1.49 11.98
C ALA A 3 -9.85 1.95 13.45
N PRO A 4 -11.04 2.23 14.04
CA PRO A 4 -11.13 2.59 15.45
C PRO A 4 -10.42 1.57 16.38
N GLY A 5 -9.54 2.05 17.25
CA GLY A 5 -8.65 1.25 18.11
C GLY A 5 -7.40 0.71 17.42
N GLY A 6 -7.27 0.91 16.11
CA GLY A 6 -6.09 0.53 15.33
C GLY A 6 -4.92 1.46 15.62
N ARG A 7 -3.71 0.92 15.49
CA ARG A 7 -2.46 1.68 15.66
C ARG A 7 -1.65 1.69 14.38
N SER A 8 -1.01 2.81 14.11
CA SER A 8 0.06 2.99 13.12
C SER A 8 1.35 3.38 13.85
N GLN A 9 2.49 2.89 13.38
CA GLN A 9 3.80 3.31 13.82
C GLN A 9 4.60 3.76 12.61
N TYR A 10 5.33 4.85 12.76
CA TYR A 10 6.14 5.42 11.71
C TYR A 10 7.43 6.00 12.30
N TYR A 11 8.39 6.25 11.43
CA TYR A 11 9.50 7.14 11.72
C TYR A 11 9.60 8.16 10.61
N MET A 12 9.96 9.39 10.98
CA MET A 12 10.31 10.44 10.05
C MET A 12 11.82 10.47 9.92
N THR A 13 12.31 10.50 8.69
CA THR A 13 13.74 10.74 8.41
C THR A 13 13.91 12.20 8.04
N GLY A 14 14.67 12.92 8.86
CA GLY A 14 15.00 14.31 8.60
C GLY A 14 16.02 14.45 7.46
N PRO A 15 16.24 15.69 6.98
CA PRO A 15 17.11 15.96 5.85
C PRO A 15 18.58 15.58 6.07
N GLU A 16 19.03 15.43 7.32
CA GLU A 16 20.39 15.00 7.67
C GLU A 16 20.47 13.50 8.04
N GLY A 17 19.37 12.75 7.86
CA GLY A 17 19.28 11.31 8.11
C GLY A 17 18.90 10.93 9.55
N GLU A 18 18.55 11.90 10.39
CA GLU A 18 18.05 11.67 11.75
C GLU A 18 16.66 11.02 11.72
N HIS A 19 16.42 10.05 12.61
CA HIS A 19 15.12 9.36 12.71
C HIS A 19 14.35 9.83 13.94
N SER A 20 13.07 10.18 13.75
CA SER A 20 12.13 10.48 14.83
C SER A 20 10.93 9.54 14.77
N GLY A 21 10.75 8.71 15.78
CA GLY A 21 9.65 7.76 15.88
C GLY A 21 8.34 8.42 16.30
N GLY A 22 7.23 7.98 15.73
CA GLY A 22 5.89 8.40 16.09
C GLY A 22 4.86 7.28 15.91
N PHE A 23 3.70 7.47 16.50
CA PHE A 23 2.58 6.56 16.34
C PHE A 23 1.26 7.32 16.30
N TRP A 24 0.31 6.76 15.55
CA TRP A 24 -1.09 7.16 15.61
C TRP A 24 -1.93 6.05 16.22
N GLU A 25 -2.82 6.39 17.12
CA GLU A 25 -3.92 5.52 17.54
C GLU A 25 -5.23 6.09 16.96
N PHE A 26 -5.88 5.35 16.08
CA PHE A 26 -7.11 5.77 15.42
C PHE A 26 -8.28 5.71 16.39
N LEU A 27 -8.85 6.87 16.72
CA LEU A 27 -10.00 6.99 17.61
C LEU A 27 -11.31 6.80 16.84
N THR A 28 -11.42 7.44 15.68
CA THR A 28 -12.57 7.32 14.77
C THR A 28 -12.12 7.33 13.32
N VAL A 29 -12.85 6.62 12.46
CA VAL A 29 -12.63 6.61 11.00
C VAL A 29 -14.00 6.65 10.32
N ASP A 30 -14.28 7.74 9.62
CA ASP A 30 -15.39 7.91 8.69
C ASP A 30 -14.82 7.95 7.28
N LEU A 31 -14.93 6.82 6.57
CA LEU A 31 -14.24 6.58 5.30
C LEU A 31 -14.53 7.70 4.29
N GLY A 32 -13.45 8.30 3.77
CA GLY A 32 -13.51 9.37 2.78
C GLY A 32 -13.97 10.74 3.32
N ARG A 33 -14.31 10.86 4.61
CA ARG A 33 -14.85 12.10 5.19
C ARG A 33 -13.98 12.66 6.30
N SER A 34 -13.59 11.82 7.26
CA SER A 34 -12.75 12.26 8.37
C SER A 34 -12.14 11.10 9.15
N PHE A 35 -11.04 11.36 9.84
CA PHE A 35 -10.56 10.46 10.88
C PHE A 35 -9.96 11.26 12.03
N GLU A 36 -9.95 10.63 13.20
CA GLU A 36 -9.39 11.20 14.42
C GLU A 36 -8.34 10.26 14.98
N VAL A 37 -7.21 10.82 15.41
CA VAL A 37 -6.10 10.06 15.99
C VAL A 37 -5.59 10.70 17.28
N THR A 38 -5.08 9.87 18.16
CA THR A 38 -4.05 10.29 19.13
C THR A 38 -2.70 10.19 18.43
N ASP A 39 -2.01 11.32 18.29
CA ASP A 39 -0.65 11.43 17.78
C ASP A 39 0.34 11.47 18.95
N GLY A 40 1.40 10.66 18.87
CA GLY A 40 2.35 10.52 19.96
C GLY A 40 3.74 10.15 19.46
N PHE A 41 4.74 10.40 20.30
CA PHE A 41 6.13 10.11 20.01
C PHE A 41 6.47 8.67 20.42
N SER A 42 7.35 8.03 19.66
CA SER A 42 7.92 6.73 20.02
C SER A 42 9.40 6.86 20.36
N THR A 43 9.87 6.02 21.28
CA THR A 43 11.30 5.76 21.51
C THR A 43 11.90 4.97 20.35
N GLU A 44 13.23 4.82 20.32
CA GLU A 44 13.94 4.05 19.26
C GLU A 44 13.49 2.59 19.15
N ASP A 45 13.01 1.99 20.26
CA ASP A 45 12.45 0.63 20.28
C ASP A 45 10.98 0.54 19.81
N GLY A 46 10.39 1.67 19.41
CA GLY A 46 9.01 1.77 18.92
C GLY A 46 7.94 1.92 20.02
N SER A 47 8.31 1.81 21.31
CA SER A 47 7.36 1.98 22.41
C SER A 47 6.93 3.45 22.59
N PRO A 48 5.74 3.74 23.14
CA PRO A 48 5.31 5.12 23.38
C PRO A 48 6.28 5.87 24.31
N ASN A 49 6.76 7.03 23.88
CA ASN A 49 7.54 7.91 24.71
C ASN A 49 6.61 8.73 25.63
N THR A 50 6.47 8.30 26.88
CA THR A 50 5.61 8.96 27.88
C THR A 50 6.18 10.26 28.44
N GLU A 51 7.43 10.61 28.10
CA GLU A 51 8.04 11.89 28.48
C GLU A 51 7.65 13.03 27.52
N MET A 52 7.08 12.69 26.38
CA MET A 52 6.60 13.62 25.37
C MET A 52 5.08 13.76 25.39
N PRO A 53 4.53 14.95 25.10
CA PRO A 53 3.09 15.12 25.03
C PRO A 53 2.48 14.31 23.88
N THR A 54 1.24 13.89 24.08
CA THR A 54 0.39 13.36 23.01
C THR A 54 -0.60 14.43 22.59
N MET A 55 -1.03 14.40 21.34
CA MET A 55 -1.98 15.33 20.77
C MET A 55 -3.17 14.57 20.21
N ARG A 56 -4.34 15.21 20.21
CA ARG A 56 -5.49 14.70 19.47
C ARG A 56 -5.56 15.45 18.15
N MET A 57 -5.55 14.73 17.03
CA MET A 57 -5.66 15.31 15.70
C MET A 57 -6.94 14.86 15.02
N VAL A 58 -7.64 15.80 14.38
CA VAL A 58 -8.80 15.53 13.54
C VAL A 58 -8.48 15.97 12.12
N TYR A 59 -8.58 15.04 11.18
CA TYR A 59 -8.49 15.31 9.75
C TYR A 59 -9.89 15.23 9.15
N ALA A 60 -10.31 16.30 8.48
CA ALA A 60 -11.56 16.37 7.73
C ALA A 60 -11.30 16.69 6.26
N PHE A 61 -12.07 16.03 5.39
CA PHE A 61 -11.99 16.19 3.95
C PHE A 61 -13.31 16.78 3.44
N GLU A 62 -13.23 17.92 2.80
CA GLU A 62 -14.38 18.64 2.24
C GLU A 62 -14.25 18.74 0.72
N GLU A 63 -15.31 18.36 0.00
CA GLU A 63 -15.39 18.60 -1.43
C GLU A 63 -15.60 20.09 -1.70
N THR A 64 -14.88 20.62 -2.69
CA THR A 64 -14.99 22.00 -3.17
C THR A 64 -15.12 22.01 -4.69
N GLU A 65 -15.60 23.11 -5.27
CA GLU A 65 -15.71 23.26 -6.74
C GLU A 65 -14.39 23.05 -7.50
N ARG A 66 -13.24 23.20 -6.82
CA ARG A 66 -11.90 23.10 -7.43
C ARG A 66 -11.09 21.88 -6.97
N GLY A 67 -11.69 20.96 -6.21
CA GLY A 67 -11.00 19.78 -5.66
C GLY A 67 -11.32 19.54 -4.19
N SER A 68 -10.41 18.93 -3.45
CA SER A 68 -10.60 18.64 -2.03
C SER A 68 -9.93 19.68 -1.14
N ARG A 69 -10.55 20.00 -0.01
CA ARG A 69 -9.95 20.76 1.09
C ARG A 69 -9.71 19.81 2.26
N VAL A 70 -8.46 19.74 2.71
CA VAL A 70 -8.08 19.06 3.95
C VAL A 70 -8.04 20.06 5.08
N VAL A 71 -8.72 19.76 6.19
CA VAL A 71 -8.66 20.53 7.44
C VAL A 71 -8.08 19.62 8.53
N ALA A 72 -6.85 19.91 8.95
CA ALA A 72 -6.20 19.27 10.09
C ALA A 72 -6.34 20.16 11.33
N THR A 73 -6.98 19.65 12.39
CA THR A 73 -7.15 20.36 13.66
C THR A 73 -6.43 19.59 14.77
N THR A 74 -5.45 20.21 15.41
CA THR A 74 -4.70 19.63 16.52
C THR A 74 -5.17 20.22 17.85
N TYR A 75 -5.42 19.36 18.83
CA TYR A 75 -5.76 19.71 20.21
C TYR A 75 -4.62 19.29 21.13
N PHE A 76 -4.13 20.25 21.91
CA PHE A 76 -3.03 20.08 22.86
C PHE A 76 -3.58 19.95 24.27
N GLY A 77 -2.89 19.23 25.15
CA GLY A 77 -3.25 19.10 26.56
C GLY A 77 -3.07 20.40 27.33
N SER A 78 -2.14 21.26 26.91
CA SER A 78 -1.92 22.59 27.47
C SER A 78 -1.30 23.59 26.49
N ALA A 79 -1.26 24.88 26.89
CA ALA A 79 -0.58 25.92 26.13
C ALA A 79 0.96 25.76 26.16
N ASP A 80 1.50 25.19 27.24
CA ASP A 80 2.94 24.93 27.38
C ASP A 80 3.37 23.83 26.42
N GLU A 81 2.57 22.76 26.28
CA GLU A 81 2.81 21.69 25.30
C GLU A 81 2.72 22.19 23.86
N LEU A 82 1.74 23.05 23.54
CA LEU A 82 1.67 23.71 22.23
C LEU A 82 2.96 24.50 21.95
N THR A 83 3.41 25.28 22.92
CA THR A 83 4.63 26.10 22.79
C THR A 83 5.85 25.23 22.57
N GLN A 84 6.00 24.18 23.39
CA GLN A 84 7.09 23.22 23.29
C GLN A 84 7.14 22.55 21.90
N LEU A 85 6.00 22.05 21.40
CA LEU A 85 5.94 21.36 20.12
C LEU A 85 6.13 22.30 18.93
N ALA A 86 5.64 23.54 19.04
CA ALA A 86 5.93 24.57 18.05
C ALA A 86 7.43 24.90 17.99
N GLU A 87 8.11 25.03 19.13
CA GLU A 87 9.56 25.24 19.21
C GLU A 87 10.36 24.05 18.65
N MET A 88 9.82 22.84 18.74
CA MET A 88 10.37 21.63 18.13
C MET A 88 10.14 21.55 16.60
N GLY A 89 9.51 22.55 15.99
CA GLY A 89 9.34 22.64 14.54
C GLY A 89 8.14 21.86 13.99
N MET A 90 7.13 21.59 14.81
CA MET A 90 5.90 20.91 14.38
C MET A 90 5.20 21.65 13.22
N GLU A 91 5.22 22.98 13.21
CA GLU A 91 4.57 23.77 12.14
C GLU A 91 5.31 23.61 10.81
N GLU A 92 6.64 23.68 10.82
CA GLU A 92 7.49 23.45 9.66
C GLU A 92 7.35 22.02 9.15
N GLY A 93 7.34 21.03 10.04
CA GLY A 93 7.14 19.63 9.73
C GLY A 93 5.78 19.40 9.04
N MET A 94 4.70 19.97 9.60
CA MET A 94 3.37 19.86 9.01
C MET A 94 3.29 20.56 7.66
N ARG A 95 3.87 21.74 7.50
CA ARG A 95 3.90 22.46 6.22
C ARG A 95 4.66 21.67 5.14
N SER A 96 5.79 21.08 5.50
CA SER A 96 6.57 20.22 4.61
C SER A 96 5.75 19.01 4.17
N ALA A 97 5.16 18.27 5.12
CA ALA A 97 4.30 17.13 4.82
C ALA A 97 3.11 17.50 3.91
N MET A 98 2.43 18.62 4.20
CA MET A 98 1.30 19.10 3.39
C MET A 98 1.72 19.47 1.96
N SER A 99 2.91 20.02 1.76
CA SER A 99 3.42 20.34 0.41
C SER A 99 3.76 19.10 -0.43
N GLN A 100 4.05 17.97 0.22
CA GLN A 100 4.29 16.70 -0.45
C GLN A 100 2.98 16.04 -0.92
N ILE A 101 1.84 16.36 -0.30
CA ILE A 101 0.53 15.81 -0.68
C ILE A 101 0.22 16.10 -2.14
N ASP A 102 0.50 17.32 -2.62
CA ASP A 102 0.25 17.67 -4.02
C ASP A 102 1.08 16.83 -4.99
N GLY A 103 2.31 16.45 -4.63
CA GLY A 103 3.10 15.52 -5.44
C GLY A 103 2.50 14.12 -5.47
N VAL A 104 2.06 13.63 -4.30
CA VAL A 104 1.38 12.32 -4.17
C VAL A 104 0.04 12.31 -4.92
N LEU A 105 -0.69 13.44 -4.93
CA LEU A 105 -1.98 13.59 -5.60
C LEU A 105 -1.86 13.98 -7.08
N ALA A 106 -0.79 14.64 -7.53
CA ALA A 106 -0.56 14.90 -8.95
C ALA A 106 -0.27 13.59 -9.70
N ASP A 107 0.42 12.66 -9.05
CA ASP A 107 0.53 11.26 -9.47
C ASP A 107 -0.84 10.55 -9.45
N SER A 108 -1.84 11.09 -8.74
CA SER A 108 -3.23 10.60 -8.72
C SER A 108 -4.11 11.07 -9.88
N SER A 109 -3.53 11.73 -10.89
CA SER A 109 -4.14 11.93 -12.22
C SER A 109 -4.30 10.62 -13.01
N TYR A 110 -4.46 9.49 -12.31
CA TYR A 110 -4.75 8.20 -12.87
C TYR A 110 -6.02 8.30 -13.70
N THR A 111 -5.85 8.20 -15.00
CA THR A 111 -6.96 7.86 -15.89
C THR A 111 -7.09 6.33 -15.88
N ALA A 112 -8.28 5.79 -16.13
CA ALA A 112 -8.46 4.34 -16.27
C ALA A 112 -7.59 3.73 -17.38
N ASP A 113 -7.00 4.56 -18.25
CA ASP A 113 -6.09 4.19 -19.33
C ASP A 113 -4.60 4.27 -18.96
N SER A 114 -4.26 4.79 -17.77
CA SER A 114 -2.87 4.92 -17.34
C SER A 114 -2.29 3.54 -17.00
N PRO A 115 -1.12 3.16 -17.53
CA PRO A 115 -0.46 1.90 -17.17
C PRO A 115 -0.02 1.89 -15.70
N ALA A 116 0.38 0.72 -15.20
CA ALA A 116 0.89 0.56 -13.85
C ALA A 116 2.05 1.50 -13.60
N GLN A 117 1.99 2.25 -12.50
CA GLN A 117 3.00 3.23 -12.14
C GLN A 117 3.80 2.75 -10.95
N LEU A 118 5.11 2.94 -11.01
CA LEU A 118 6.05 2.66 -9.94
C LEU A 118 6.43 3.95 -9.22
N GLN A 119 6.36 3.93 -7.90
CA GLN A 119 6.91 4.98 -7.06
C GLN A 119 7.78 4.37 -5.96
N LEU A 120 8.97 4.94 -5.74
CA LEU A 120 9.82 4.55 -4.61
C LEU A 120 9.35 5.26 -3.34
N LEU A 121 9.24 4.49 -2.24
CA LEU A 121 8.84 5.00 -0.94
C LEU A 121 10.00 4.77 0.05
N GLY A 122 10.83 5.78 0.26
CA GLY A 122 12.06 5.64 1.06
C GLY A 122 13.07 4.67 0.44
N GLU A 123 13.89 4.02 1.26
CA GLU A 123 15.01 3.17 0.79
C GLU A 123 14.65 1.71 0.49
N VAL A 124 13.59 1.20 1.11
CA VAL A 124 13.29 -0.24 1.07
C VAL A 124 11.87 -0.54 0.60
N LYS A 125 11.09 0.45 0.19
CA LYS A 125 9.73 0.21 -0.32
C LYS A 125 9.55 0.71 -1.74
N ALA A 126 8.63 0.07 -2.44
CA ALA A 126 8.11 0.50 -3.72
C ALA A 126 6.58 0.37 -3.71
N ARG A 127 5.90 1.28 -4.39
CA ARG A 127 4.46 1.25 -4.61
C ARG A 127 4.19 1.07 -6.09
N VAL A 128 3.39 0.07 -6.42
CA VAL A 128 2.83 -0.11 -7.76
C VAL A 128 1.34 0.19 -7.71
N SER A 129 0.85 1.05 -8.59
CA SER A 129 -0.55 1.47 -8.63
C SER A 129 -1.14 1.42 -10.04
N ARG A 130 -2.38 0.94 -10.16
CA ARG A 130 -3.15 0.84 -11.42
C ARG A 130 -4.65 0.96 -11.15
N ILE A 131 -5.38 1.72 -11.96
CA ILE A 131 -6.86 1.70 -11.95
C ILE A 131 -7.35 0.56 -12.84
N LEU A 132 -8.29 -0.25 -12.37
CA LEU A 132 -8.96 -1.29 -13.16
C LEU A 132 -10.45 -0.97 -13.32
N ARG A 133 -11.02 -1.19 -14.50
CA ARG A 133 -12.45 -1.02 -14.80
C ARG A 133 -13.32 -2.16 -14.22
N GLY A 134 -13.36 -2.28 -12.91
CA GLY A 134 -14.22 -3.22 -12.18
C GLY A 134 -14.55 -2.69 -10.79
N SER A 135 -15.61 -3.23 -10.18
CA SER A 135 -15.91 -2.96 -8.77
C SER A 135 -14.84 -3.56 -7.85
N VAL A 136 -14.79 -3.10 -6.60
CA VAL A 136 -13.85 -3.63 -5.61
C VAL A 136 -14.03 -5.14 -5.46
N GLU A 137 -15.27 -5.63 -5.45
CA GLU A 137 -15.60 -7.06 -5.34
C GLU A 137 -15.10 -7.85 -6.56
N GLN A 138 -15.28 -7.33 -7.78
CA GLN A 138 -14.80 -8.01 -8.98
C GLN A 138 -13.28 -8.11 -9.02
N VAL A 139 -12.58 -7.04 -8.60
CA VAL A 139 -11.11 -7.04 -8.52
C VAL A 139 -10.65 -7.96 -7.39
N TRP A 140 -11.32 -7.93 -6.23
CA TRP A 140 -11.05 -8.83 -5.11
C TRP A 140 -11.16 -10.30 -5.51
N ASP A 141 -12.27 -10.68 -6.15
CA ASP A 141 -12.47 -12.04 -6.65
C ASP A 141 -11.38 -12.45 -7.65
N ALA A 142 -10.91 -11.51 -8.48
CA ALA A 142 -9.85 -11.80 -9.43
C ALA A 142 -8.50 -12.16 -8.76
N TYR A 143 -8.24 -11.68 -7.54
CA TYR A 143 -7.07 -12.03 -6.74
C TYR A 143 -7.26 -13.30 -5.90
N ARG A 144 -8.49 -13.74 -5.66
CA ARG A 144 -8.81 -14.80 -4.68
C ARG A 144 -9.38 -16.06 -5.31
N VAL A 145 -10.00 -15.99 -6.48
CA VAL A 145 -10.62 -17.13 -7.15
C VAL A 145 -9.58 -17.80 -8.07
N PRO A 146 -9.14 -19.05 -7.80
CA PRO A 146 -8.09 -19.71 -8.56
C PRO A 146 -8.35 -19.79 -10.06
N GLN A 147 -9.62 -19.90 -10.47
CA GLN A 147 -10.00 -19.95 -11.88
C GLN A 147 -9.88 -18.59 -12.57
N LEU A 148 -10.02 -17.48 -11.83
CA LEU A 148 -9.82 -16.14 -12.35
C LEU A 148 -8.33 -15.80 -12.41
N ILE A 149 -7.57 -16.07 -11.35
CA ILE A 149 -6.11 -15.80 -11.29
C ILE A 149 -5.39 -16.39 -12.51
N ARG A 150 -5.69 -17.66 -12.84
CA ARG A 150 -5.10 -18.38 -13.99
C ARG A 150 -5.39 -17.74 -15.36
N ARG A 151 -6.31 -16.79 -15.46
CA ARG A 151 -6.67 -16.12 -16.72
C ARG A 151 -5.89 -14.84 -16.97
N TRP A 152 -5.43 -14.16 -15.92
CA TRP A 152 -4.86 -12.82 -16.04
C TRP A 152 -3.45 -12.67 -15.49
N MET A 153 -3.14 -13.35 -14.38
CA MET A 153 -1.85 -13.26 -13.71
C MET A 153 -0.87 -14.19 -14.40
N LEU A 154 -0.50 -13.87 -15.64
CA LEU A 154 0.38 -14.69 -16.47
C LEU A 154 1.75 -14.03 -16.61
N GLY A 155 2.77 -14.85 -16.82
CA GLY A 155 4.12 -14.39 -17.14
C GLY A 155 4.21 -13.75 -18.53
N PRO A 156 5.41 -13.76 -19.15
CA PRO A 156 5.59 -13.36 -20.54
C PRO A 156 4.65 -14.10 -21.50
N ASP A 157 4.48 -13.58 -22.71
CA ASP A 157 3.64 -14.23 -23.72
C ASP A 157 4.04 -15.70 -23.95
N GLY A 158 3.04 -16.58 -23.99
CA GLY A 158 3.23 -18.04 -24.07
C GLY A 158 3.38 -18.73 -22.72
N TRP A 159 3.44 -18.00 -21.60
CA TRP A 159 3.45 -18.60 -20.27
C TRP A 159 2.03 -18.87 -19.75
N THR A 160 1.92 -19.88 -18.91
CA THR A 160 0.69 -20.27 -18.20
C THR A 160 0.92 -20.25 -16.69
N MET A 161 -0.16 -20.34 -15.90
CA MET A 161 -0.11 -20.50 -14.46
C MET A 161 -0.69 -21.86 -14.06
N PRO A 162 0.09 -22.95 -14.09
CA PRO A 162 -0.41 -24.27 -13.69
C PRO A 162 -0.85 -24.33 -12.23
N VAL A 163 -0.14 -23.63 -11.32
CA VAL A 163 -0.45 -23.62 -9.88
C VAL A 163 -0.95 -22.23 -9.50
N ALA A 164 -2.22 -22.17 -9.08
CA ALA A 164 -2.85 -20.98 -8.53
C ALA A 164 -3.57 -21.39 -7.24
N GLU A 165 -2.88 -21.26 -6.11
CA GLU A 165 -3.35 -21.65 -4.78
C GLU A 165 -3.25 -20.42 -3.87
N PRO A 166 -4.22 -19.50 -3.91
CA PRO A 166 -4.26 -18.36 -3.01
C PRO A 166 -4.54 -18.83 -1.58
N ALA A 167 -4.03 -18.09 -0.60
CA ALA A 167 -4.39 -18.28 0.81
C ALA A 167 -5.76 -17.63 1.09
N GLU A 168 -6.62 -18.31 1.84
CA GLU A 168 -7.96 -17.80 2.17
C GLU A 168 -8.01 -17.24 3.59
N VAL A 169 -7.26 -17.86 4.51
CA VAL A 169 -7.24 -17.53 5.93
C VAL A 169 -5.85 -17.04 6.34
N VAL A 170 -5.81 -16.04 7.23
CA VAL A 170 -4.55 -15.55 7.81
C VAL A 170 -3.78 -16.72 8.44
N GLY A 171 -2.48 -16.82 8.13
CA GLY A 171 -1.59 -17.91 8.50
C GLY A 171 -1.50 -19.02 7.45
N GLU A 172 -2.33 -19.02 6.40
CA GLU A 172 -2.22 -19.99 5.31
C GLU A 172 -1.12 -19.61 4.33
N THR A 173 -0.50 -20.64 3.77
CA THR A 173 0.50 -20.50 2.70
C THR A 173 -0.19 -20.44 1.34
N PHE A 174 0.13 -19.43 0.53
CA PHE A 174 -0.21 -19.41 -0.89
C PHE A 174 0.91 -19.99 -1.74
N ARG A 175 0.56 -20.43 -2.94
CA ARG A 175 1.53 -20.89 -3.95
C ARG A 175 1.07 -20.53 -5.37
N PHE A 176 1.94 -19.83 -6.08
CA PHE A 176 1.76 -19.47 -7.48
C PHE A 176 2.96 -19.95 -8.29
N GLU A 177 2.72 -20.66 -9.38
CA GLU A 177 3.80 -21.09 -10.28
C GLU A 177 3.42 -20.84 -11.73
N TRP A 178 4.39 -20.34 -12.47
CA TRP A 178 4.30 -20.06 -13.89
C TRP A 178 5.22 -21.00 -14.66
N GLU A 179 4.77 -21.42 -15.82
CA GLU A 179 5.49 -22.33 -16.69
C GLU A 179 5.36 -21.85 -18.14
N ASP A 180 6.46 -21.91 -18.90
CA ASP A 180 6.43 -21.58 -20.33
C ASP A 180 5.63 -22.63 -21.13
N ALA A 181 5.27 -22.30 -22.38
CA ALA A 181 4.48 -23.20 -23.23
C ALA A 181 5.13 -24.57 -23.50
N ASN A 182 6.46 -24.68 -23.34
CA ASN A 182 7.22 -25.89 -23.63
C ASN A 182 7.45 -26.75 -22.38
N GLY A 183 7.16 -26.23 -21.19
CA GLY A 183 7.45 -26.87 -19.91
C GLY A 183 8.94 -26.86 -19.54
N GLU A 184 9.76 -26.07 -20.22
CA GLU A 184 11.22 -26.05 -20.04
C GLU A 184 11.64 -25.08 -18.93
N ASN A 185 10.94 -23.95 -18.80
CA ASN A 185 11.19 -22.95 -17.79
C ASN A 185 10.01 -22.82 -16.83
N ARG A 186 10.32 -22.77 -15.54
CA ARG A 186 9.34 -22.63 -14.46
C ARG A 186 9.91 -21.75 -13.35
N PHE A 187 9.07 -20.89 -12.81
CA PHE A 187 9.35 -20.16 -11.58
C PHE A 187 8.06 -20.04 -10.76
N GLY A 188 8.17 -19.64 -9.50
CA GLY A 188 6.98 -19.40 -8.71
C GLY A 188 7.27 -18.68 -7.41
N PHE A 189 6.21 -18.19 -6.81
CA PHE A 189 6.21 -17.51 -5.54
C PHE A 189 5.39 -18.29 -4.52
N THR A 190 5.80 -18.22 -3.27
CA THR A 190 5.06 -18.74 -2.13
C THR A 190 5.25 -17.80 -0.94
N GLY A 191 4.36 -17.90 0.03
CA GLY A 191 4.43 -17.10 1.24
C GLY A 191 3.15 -17.26 2.05
N GLU A 192 3.04 -16.49 3.12
CA GLU A 192 1.93 -16.57 4.07
C GLU A 192 1.02 -15.33 3.96
N LEU A 193 -0.30 -15.52 4.07
CA LEU A 193 -1.24 -14.43 4.29
C LEU A 193 -1.14 -13.94 5.73
N LEU A 194 -0.58 -12.75 5.92
CA LEU A 194 -0.29 -12.16 7.23
C LEU A 194 -1.47 -11.37 7.80
N GLU A 195 -2.21 -10.66 6.95
CA GLU A 195 -3.39 -9.87 7.33
C GLU A 195 -4.41 -9.88 6.18
N SER A 196 -5.71 -9.82 6.51
CA SER A 196 -6.78 -9.73 5.50
C SER A 196 -7.94 -8.91 6.04
N LEU A 197 -8.42 -7.96 5.24
CA LEU A 197 -9.64 -7.18 5.47
C LEU A 197 -10.46 -7.18 4.17
N PRO A 198 -11.20 -8.27 3.89
CA PRO A 198 -11.96 -8.39 2.65
C PRO A 198 -13.08 -7.33 2.56
N PRO A 199 -13.38 -6.80 1.35
CA PRO A 199 -12.69 -7.01 0.08
C PRO A 199 -11.60 -5.95 -0.22
N TYR A 200 -11.04 -5.29 0.80
CA TYR A 200 -10.25 -4.07 0.59
C TYR A 200 -8.74 -4.28 0.71
N ARG A 201 -8.27 -5.28 1.45
CA ARG A 201 -6.85 -5.39 1.78
C ARG A 201 -6.39 -6.81 2.07
N ASP A 202 -5.20 -7.14 1.59
CA ASP A 202 -4.44 -8.32 1.98
C ASP A 202 -2.96 -7.93 2.20
N VAL A 203 -2.32 -8.54 3.19
CA VAL A 203 -0.87 -8.46 3.39
C VAL A 203 -0.28 -9.85 3.30
N THR A 204 0.70 -10.06 2.44
CA THR A 204 1.38 -11.34 2.28
C THR A 204 2.89 -11.20 2.47
N SER A 205 3.53 -12.23 3.01
CA SER A 205 4.97 -12.43 2.75
C SER A 205 5.13 -13.08 1.37
N GLU A 206 6.26 -12.88 0.69
CA GLU A 206 6.50 -13.50 -0.61
C GLU A 206 7.97 -13.88 -0.78
N PHE A 207 8.18 -15.11 -1.25
CA PHE A 207 9.49 -15.71 -1.50
C PHE A 207 9.49 -16.37 -2.86
N LEU A 208 10.59 -16.22 -3.59
CA LEU A 208 10.78 -16.97 -4.82
C LEU A 208 11.10 -18.44 -4.48
N ILE A 209 10.30 -19.36 -5.03
CA ILE A 209 10.44 -20.79 -4.79
C ILE A 209 11.81 -21.28 -5.28
N GLY A 210 12.54 -21.97 -4.40
CA GLY A 210 13.84 -22.57 -4.73
C GLY A 210 15.03 -21.60 -4.63
N MET A 211 14.81 -20.35 -4.22
CA MET A 211 15.89 -19.42 -3.87
C MET A 211 15.92 -19.17 -2.36
N ASP A 212 17.11 -19.31 -1.78
CA ASP A 212 17.37 -18.95 -0.39
C ASP A 212 17.53 -17.44 -0.26
N GLY A 213 16.92 -16.85 0.77
CA GLY A 213 17.06 -15.44 1.07
C GLY A 213 15.82 -14.85 1.74
N PRO A 214 15.91 -13.60 2.23
CA PRO A 214 14.76 -12.92 2.79
C PRO A 214 13.77 -12.53 1.67
N GLY A 215 12.49 -12.79 1.91
CA GLY A 215 11.40 -12.43 1.02
C GLY A 215 10.95 -10.98 1.15
N THR A 216 9.90 -10.60 0.43
CA THR A 216 9.25 -9.30 0.56
C THR A 216 7.99 -9.40 1.41
N THR A 217 7.50 -8.26 1.90
CA THR A 217 6.13 -8.13 2.40
C THR A 217 5.34 -7.27 1.42
N ASN A 218 4.22 -7.76 0.93
CA ASN A 218 3.37 -7.11 -0.05
C ASN A 218 2.03 -6.73 0.59
N GLU A 219 1.65 -5.47 0.48
CA GLU A 219 0.36 -4.95 0.95
C GLU A 219 -0.49 -4.55 -0.26
N LEU A 220 -1.51 -5.34 -0.56
CA LEU A 220 -2.55 -5.04 -1.54
C LEU A 220 -3.64 -4.20 -0.89
N THR A 221 -3.98 -3.06 -1.48
CA THR A 221 -5.15 -2.25 -1.12
C THR A 221 -6.00 -1.97 -2.36
N LEU A 222 -7.31 -2.14 -2.22
CA LEU A 222 -8.32 -1.83 -3.23
C LEU A 222 -9.14 -0.61 -2.79
N THR A 223 -9.04 0.48 -3.54
CA THR A 223 -9.77 1.72 -3.24
C THR A 223 -10.83 1.97 -4.32
N PRO A 224 -12.12 2.09 -3.95
CA PRO A 224 -13.17 2.40 -4.91
C PRO A 224 -13.00 3.82 -5.47
N LEU A 225 -13.14 3.95 -6.80
CA LEU A 225 -13.17 5.21 -7.52
C LEU A 225 -14.42 5.28 -8.40
N SER A 226 -14.80 6.49 -8.83
CA SER A 226 -15.90 6.65 -9.80
C SER A 226 -15.60 6.01 -11.17
N SER A 227 -14.32 5.83 -11.50
CA SER A 227 -13.82 5.26 -12.76
C SER A 227 -13.47 3.77 -12.68
N GLY A 228 -13.61 3.13 -11.52
CA GLY A 228 -13.22 1.73 -11.30
C GLY A 228 -12.64 1.50 -9.91
N THR A 229 -11.63 0.65 -9.80
CA THR A 229 -10.93 0.36 -8.55
C THR A 229 -9.46 0.68 -8.69
N LEU A 230 -8.90 1.50 -7.80
CA LEU A 230 -7.47 1.68 -7.69
C LEU A 230 -6.88 0.50 -6.93
N VAL A 231 -6.06 -0.29 -7.62
CA VAL A 231 -5.19 -1.30 -7.05
C VAL A 231 -3.89 -0.63 -6.64
N THR A 232 -3.48 -0.81 -5.39
CA THR A 232 -2.18 -0.40 -4.89
C THR A 232 -1.49 -1.59 -4.24
N VAL A 233 -0.27 -1.87 -4.65
CA VAL A 233 0.60 -2.87 -4.01
C VAL A 233 1.82 -2.14 -3.46
N VAL A 234 1.97 -2.11 -2.15
CA VAL A 234 3.20 -1.62 -1.49
C VAL A 234 4.07 -2.83 -1.15
N ILE A 235 5.25 -2.86 -1.76
CA ILE A 235 6.24 -3.93 -1.59
C ILE A 235 7.32 -3.41 -0.65
N THR A 236 7.51 -4.08 0.48
CA THR A 236 8.61 -3.84 1.42
C THR A 236 9.69 -4.89 1.22
N TYR A 237 10.89 -4.41 0.90
CA TYR A 237 12.06 -5.23 0.66
C TYR A 237 12.95 -5.30 1.91
N PRO A 238 13.73 -6.38 2.07
CA PRO A 238 14.71 -6.52 3.14
C PRO A 238 15.80 -5.44 3.15
N ASN A 239 16.17 -4.93 1.96
CA ASN A 239 17.18 -3.88 1.79
C ASN A 239 17.03 -3.21 0.41
N ALA A 240 17.75 -2.09 0.22
CA ALA A 240 17.72 -1.31 -1.02
C ALA A 240 18.28 -2.08 -2.24
N GLU A 241 19.32 -2.90 -2.06
CA GLU A 241 19.96 -3.67 -3.13
C GLU A 241 19.00 -4.69 -3.75
N LEU A 242 18.26 -5.43 -2.92
CA LEU A 242 17.27 -6.39 -3.39
C LEU A 242 16.10 -5.68 -4.08
N ARG A 243 15.64 -4.54 -3.54
CA ARG A 243 14.63 -3.70 -4.22
C ARG A 243 15.08 -3.30 -5.62
N GLU A 244 16.28 -2.77 -5.75
CA GLU A 244 16.82 -2.33 -7.05
C GLU A 244 16.97 -3.49 -8.02
N THR A 245 17.44 -4.64 -7.54
CA THR A 245 17.54 -5.87 -8.35
C THR A 245 16.19 -6.32 -8.86
N VAL A 246 15.17 -6.39 -7.99
CA VAL A 246 13.82 -6.82 -8.37
C VAL A 246 13.17 -5.83 -9.33
N ILE A 247 13.25 -4.52 -9.05
CA ILE A 247 12.71 -3.50 -9.96
C ILE A 247 13.41 -3.56 -11.32
N GLY A 248 14.73 -3.76 -11.33
CA GLY A 248 15.54 -3.87 -12.55
C GLY A 248 15.20 -5.08 -13.44
N THR A 249 14.43 -6.05 -12.94
CA THR A 249 13.96 -7.18 -13.75
C THR A 249 12.85 -6.83 -14.74
N GLY A 250 12.28 -5.62 -14.66
CA GLY A 250 11.09 -5.24 -15.43
C GLY A 250 9.78 -5.72 -14.79
N MET A 251 9.78 -5.99 -13.48
CA MET A 251 8.62 -6.45 -12.70
C MET A 251 7.35 -5.63 -13.01
N VAL A 252 7.47 -4.30 -13.10
CA VAL A 252 6.32 -3.40 -13.32
C VAL A 252 5.70 -3.60 -14.70
N ASP A 253 6.51 -3.82 -15.74
CA ASP A 253 6.02 -4.13 -17.08
C ASP A 253 5.27 -5.47 -17.10
N GLY A 254 5.76 -6.46 -16.36
CA GLY A 254 5.08 -7.75 -16.17
C GLY A 254 3.76 -7.63 -15.40
N MET A 255 3.73 -6.77 -14.37
CA MET A 255 2.50 -6.45 -13.63
C MET A 255 1.49 -5.75 -14.54
N GLU A 256 1.89 -4.75 -15.33
CA GLU A 256 0.99 -4.09 -16.28
C GLU A 256 0.43 -5.05 -17.33
N ALA A 257 1.27 -5.92 -17.91
CA ALA A 257 0.80 -6.94 -18.84
C ALA A 257 -0.27 -7.84 -18.22
N SER A 258 -0.10 -8.19 -16.93
CA SER A 258 -1.10 -8.95 -16.18
C SER A 258 -2.38 -8.14 -15.93
N TYR A 259 -2.26 -6.86 -15.54
CA TYR A 259 -3.41 -5.98 -15.33
C TYR A 259 -4.21 -5.72 -16.62
N ALA A 260 -3.54 -5.56 -17.76
CA ALA A 260 -4.20 -5.43 -19.05
C ALA A 260 -5.01 -6.69 -19.42
N ARG A 261 -4.49 -7.89 -19.11
CA ARG A 261 -5.25 -9.15 -19.25
C ARG A 261 -6.41 -9.22 -18.26
N LEU A 262 -6.22 -8.74 -17.04
CA LEU A 262 -7.29 -8.72 -16.03
C LEU A 262 -8.46 -7.85 -16.50
N GLU A 263 -8.19 -6.65 -17.02
CA GLU A 263 -9.20 -5.78 -17.60
C GLU A 263 -9.92 -6.43 -18.79
N SER A 264 -9.17 -6.98 -19.75
CA SER A 264 -9.76 -7.50 -21.00
C SER A 264 -10.48 -8.85 -20.83
N GLU A 265 -9.86 -9.80 -20.12
CA GLU A 265 -10.34 -11.18 -20.04
C GLU A 265 -11.30 -11.40 -18.88
N VAL A 266 -11.08 -10.77 -17.73
CA VAL A 266 -11.87 -11.04 -16.51
C VAL A 266 -12.95 -9.98 -16.30
N LEU A 267 -12.58 -8.70 -16.32
CA LEU A 267 -13.50 -7.59 -16.02
C LEU A 267 -14.33 -7.18 -17.25
N GLY A 268 -13.74 -7.21 -18.44
CA GLY A 268 -14.38 -6.86 -19.71
C GLY A 268 -15.43 -7.86 -20.22
N SER A 269 -15.61 -8.99 -19.52
CA SER A 269 -16.61 -10.02 -19.84
C SER A 269 -18.05 -9.64 -19.45
N SER A 270 -18.26 -8.47 -18.85
CA SER A 270 -19.60 -7.99 -18.44
C SER A 270 -20.07 -6.87 -19.38
N SER A 271 -20.65 -7.25 -20.52
CA SER A 271 -21.45 -6.38 -21.39
C SER A 271 -22.71 -7.09 -21.85
#